data_AF-K2CEN7-F1
#
_entry.id   AF-K2CEN7-F1
#
_cell.length_a   1.000
_cell.length_b   1.000
_cell.length_c   1.000
_cell.angle_alpha   90.00
_cell.angle_beta   90.00
_cell.angle_gamma   90.00
#
_symmetry.space_group_name_H-M   'P 1'
#
loop_
_entity.id
_entity.type
_entity.pdbx_description
1 polymer ?
#
loop_
_entity_poly.entity_id
_entity_poly.type
_entity_poly.pdbx_seq_one_letter_code
_entity_poly.pdbx_strand_id
1 'polypeptide(L)' 'NLLYFIVKNHPFVDGNKRSGAYAFVWFLRQAKILDVTKITPPALTAMTLLIAESAPKEKEKMVGLVCRFLKGRQ' A
#
# COMPACT_ATOMS: atom_id res chain seq x y z
N ASN A 1 0.99 8.42 0.80
CA ASN A 1 0.79 8.05 2.23
C ASN A 1 -0.50 7.28 2.54
N LEU A 2 -1.45 7.13 1.61
CA LEU A 2 -2.74 6.46 1.87
C LEU A 2 -2.62 5.04 2.44
N LEU A 3 -1.93 4.13 1.74
CA LEU A 3 -1.80 2.73 2.15
C LEU A 3 -1.12 2.60 3.53
N TYR A 4 -0.02 3.33 3.74
CA TYR A 4 0.67 3.35 5.04
C TYR A 4 -0.25 3.79 6.18
N PHE A 5 -0.96 4.91 5.97
CA PHE A 5 -1.86 5.47 6.98
C PHE A 5 -2.92 4.46 7.41
N ILE A 6 -3.65 3.87 6.46
CA ILE A 6 -4.76 2.97 6.80
C ILE A 6 -4.23 1.68 7.45
N VAL A 7 -3.12 1.14 6.94
CA VAL A 7 -2.61 -0.14 7.44
C VAL A 7 -1.94 -0.02 8.80
N LYS A 8 -1.12 1.02 9.02
CA LYS A 8 -0.27 1.17 10.20
C LYS A 8 -0.88 1.99 11.32
N ASN A 9 -1.70 3.00 11.00
CA ASN A 9 -2.28 3.88 12.02
C ASN A 9 -3.66 3.42 12.49
N HIS A 10 -4.14 2.29 11.97
CA HIS A 10 -5.36 1.61 12.42
C HIS A 10 -6.59 2.53 12.61
N PRO A 11 -7.04 3.29 11.58
CA PRO A 11 -8.19 4.18 11.71
C PRO A 11 -9.54 3.46 11.92
N PHE A 12 -9.59 2.14 11.68
CA PHE A 12 -10.77 1.32 11.92
C PHE A 12 -10.57 0.38 13.11
N VAL A 13 -11.67 -0.02 13.76
CA VAL A 13 -11.67 -1.01 14.85
C VAL A 13 -11.06 -2.34 14.40
N ASP A 14 -11.40 -2.79 13.19
CA ASP A 14 -10.79 -3.95 12.54
C ASP A 14 -10.77 -3.75 11.01
N GLY A 15 -10.10 -4.63 10.27
CA GLY A 15 -10.11 -4.67 8.81
C GLY A 15 -9.12 -3.73 8.15
N ASN A 16 -8.32 -2.97 8.92
CA ASN A 16 -7.34 -1.99 8.43
C ASN A 16 -6.49 -2.47 7.24
N LYS A 17 -5.97 -3.70 7.28
CA LYS A 17 -5.19 -4.29 6.19
C LYS A 17 -6.03 -4.45 4.90
N ARG A 18 -7.23 -5.02 5.02
CA ARG A 18 -8.16 -5.25 3.90
C ARG A 18 -8.68 -3.93 3.33
N SER A 19 -9.16 -3.04 4.21
CA SER A 19 -9.66 -1.70 3.84
C SER A 19 -8.57 -0.85 3.19
N GLY A 20 -7.34 -0.91 3.72
CA GLY A 20 -6.18 -0.21 3.16
C GLY A 20 -5.81 -0.71 1.76
N ALA A 21 -5.76 -2.04 1.57
CA ALA A 21 -5.50 -2.63 0.26
C ALA A 21 -6.57 -2.26 -0.78
N TYR A 22 -7.85 -2.34 -0.39
CA TYR A 22 -8.97 -1.94 -1.25
C TYR A 22 -8.91 -0.45 -1.62
N ALA A 23 -8.77 0.43 -0.63
CA ALA A 23 -8.71 1.87 -0.83
C ALA A 23 -7.52 2.26 -1.72
N PHE A 24 -6.39 1.56 -1.59
CA PHE A 24 -5.22 1.79 -2.43
C PHE A 24 -5.47 1.44 -3.90
N VAL A 25 -6.04 0.26 -4.18
CA VAL A 25 -6.41 -0.13 -5.56
C VAL A 25 -7.42 0.85 -6.15
N TRP A 26 -8.44 1.22 -5.38
CA TRP A 26 -9.43 2.21 -5.80
C TRP A 26 -8.78 3.56 -6.11
N PHE A 27 -7.88 4.04 -5.24
CA PHE A 27 -7.14 5.30 -5.45
C PHE A 27 -6.33 5.27 -6.76
N LEU A 28 -5.57 4.20 -7.03
CA LEU A 28 -4.81 4.06 -8.26
C LEU A 28 -5.72 4.04 -9.50
N ARG A 29 -6.91 3.42 -9.40
CA ARG A 29 -7.90 3.41 -10.48
C ARG A 29 -8.43 4.81 -10.75
N GLN A 30 -8.80 5.57 -9.71
CA GLN A 30 -9.28 6.95 -9.86
C GLN A 30 -8.19 7.87 -10.45
N ALA A 31 -6.94 7.66 -10.05
CA ALA A 31 -5.79 8.37 -10.58
C ALA A 31 -5.38 7.91 -12.00
N LYS A 32 -6.07 6.93 -12.60
CA LYS A 32 -5.77 6.35 -13.93
C LYS A 32 -4.35 5.78 -14.06
N ILE A 33 -3.78 5.29 -12.96
CA ILE A 33 -2.43 4.71 -12.91
C ILE A 33 -2.43 3.26 -12.39
N LEU A 34 -3.60 2.65 -12.21
CA LEU A 34 -3.70 1.25 -11.82
C LEU A 34 -3.17 0.35 -12.94
N ASP A 35 -2.07 -0.33 -12.65
CA ASP A 35 -1.51 -1.39 -13.48
C ASP A 35 -1.70 -2.73 -12.77
N VAL A 36 -2.68 -3.52 -13.24
CA VAL A 36 -3.02 -4.82 -12.64
C VAL A 36 -1.97 -5.90 -12.91
N THR A 37 -1.05 -5.66 -13.85
CA THR A 37 0.08 -6.57 -14.08
C THR A 37 1.17 -6.40 -13.02
N LYS A 38 1.29 -5.19 -12.45
CA LYS A 38 2.19 -4.89 -11.32
C LYS A 38 1.50 -5.08 -9.97
N ILE A 39 0.31 -4.52 -9.78
CA ILE A 39 -0.47 -4.60 -8.55
C ILE A 39 -1.29 -5.90 -8.56
N THR A 40 -0.59 -7.03 -8.58
CA THR A 40 -1.21 -8.35 -8.47
C THR A 40 -1.64 -8.62 -7.03
N PRO A 41 -2.59 -9.55 -6.78
CA PRO A 41 -3.00 -9.88 -5.42
C PRO A 41 -1.84 -10.28 -4.50
N PRO A 42 -0.86 -11.12 -4.93
CA PRO A 42 0.31 -11.41 -4.11
C PRO A 42 1.18 -10.18 -3.82
N ALA A 43 1.43 -9.32 -4.82
CA ALA A 43 2.23 -8.12 -4.64
C ALA A 43 1.57 -7.13 -3.65
N LEU A 44 0.26 -6.91 -3.79
CA LEU A 44 -0.50 -6.06 -2.89
C LEU A 44 -0.55 -6.62 -1.47
N THR A 45 -0.71 -7.93 -1.33
CA THR A 45 -0.68 -8.62 -0.03
C THR A 45 0.68 -8.44 0.63
N ALA A 46 1.78 -8.68 -0.09
CA ALA A 46 3.13 -8.50 0.41
C ALA A 46 3.39 -7.05 0.85
N MET A 47 3.05 -6.05 0.03
CA MET A 47 3.20 -4.64 0.40
C MET A 47 2.40 -4.26 1.66
N THR A 48 1.17 -4.76 1.76
CA THR A 48 0.30 -4.50 2.92
C THR A 48 0.89 -5.09 4.19
N LEU A 49 1.41 -6.33 4.13
CA LEU A 49 2.06 -6.97 5.27
C LEU A 49 3.37 -6.29 5.64
N LEU A 50 4.21 -5.93 4.66
CA LEU A 50 5.46 -5.20 4.91
C LEU A 50 5.21 -3.88 5.66
N ILE A 51 4.19 -3.13 5.28
CA ILE A 51 3.79 -1.92 6.00
C ILE A 51 3.30 -2.26 7.41
N ALA A 52 2.44 -3.26 7.56
CA ALA A 52 1.88 -3.66 8.85
C ALA A 52 2.99 -4.04 9.85
N GLU A 53 3.98 -4.81 9.42
CA GLU A 53 5.08 -5.32 10.24
C GLU A 53 6.24 -4.31 10.42
N SER A 54 6.34 -3.27 9.58
CA SER A 54 7.44 -2.29 9.65
C SER A 54 7.51 -1.54 10.98
N ALA A 55 8.70 -1.08 11.39
CA ALA A 55 8.79 -0.18 12.53
C ALA A 55 8.22 1.22 12.16
N PRO A 56 7.56 1.95 13.08
CA PRO A 56 7.05 3.29 12.79
C PRO A 56 8.11 4.27 12.25
N LYS A 57 9.37 4.13 12.72
CA LYS A 57 10.53 4.91 12.23
C LYS A 57 10.91 4.63 10.77
N GLU A 58 10.39 3.57 10.16
CA GLU A 58 10.64 3.20 8.77
C GLU A 58 9.54 3.70 7.83
N LYS A 59 8.66 4.60 8.29
CA LYS A 59 7.55 5.15 7.50
C LYS A 59 8.00 5.64 6.12
N GLU A 60 9.01 6.48 6.07
CA GLU A 60 9.52 7.08 4.83
C GLU A 60 10.08 6.01 3.90
N LYS A 61 10.74 4.99 4.46
CA LYS A 61 11.25 3.84 3.72
C LYS A 61 10.12 3.00 3.12
N MET A 62 9.05 2.73 3.87
CA MET A 62 7.89 1.98 3.37
C MET A 62 7.14 2.75 2.29
N VAL A 63 6.91 4.05 2.48
CA VAL A 63 6.31 4.92 1.48
C VAL A 63 7.17 4.95 0.21
N GLY A 64 8.49 5.07 0.37
CA GLY A 64 9.46 5.02 -0.72
C GLY A 64 9.40 3.70 -1.49
N LEU A 65 9.30 2.56 -0.81
CA LEU A 65 9.14 1.24 -1.42
C LEU A 65 7.88 1.18 -2.30
N VAL A 66 6.73 1.62 -1.78
CA VAL A 66 5.47 1.65 -2.53
C VAL A 66 5.59 2.56 -3.76
N CYS A 67 6.19 3.75 -3.62
CA CYS A 67 6.40 4.66 -4.75
C CYS A 67 7.32 4.06 -5.82
N ARG A 68 8.39 3.38 -5.42
CA ARG A 68 9.30 2.69 -6.36
C ARG A 68 8.58 1.55 -7.08
N PHE A 69 7.75 0.80 -6.37
CA PHE A 69 6.94 -0.27 -6.96
C PHE A 69 6.01 0.25 -8.07
N LEU A 70 5.40 1.43 -7.86
CA LEU A 70 4.52 2.07 -8.84
C LEU A 70 5.27 2.61 -10.07
N LYS A 71 6.48 3.18 -9.89
CA LYS A 71 7.26 3.79 -10.97
C LYS A 71 7.81 2.76 -11.99
N GLY A 72 7.94 1.48 -11.60
CA GLY A 72 8.60 0.46 -12.43
C GLY A 72 10.12 0.66 -12.51
N ARG A 73 10.85 -0.30 -13.09
CA ARG A 73 12.28 -0.11 -13.42
C ARG A 73 12.36 0.92 -14.56
N GLN A 74 13.05 2.03 -14.33
CA GLN A 74 13.69 2.79 -15.39
C GLN A 74 14.92 2.02 -15.86
#